data_AF-A0A779QFW6-F1
#
_entry.id   AF-A0A779QFW6-F1
#
_cell.length_a   1.000
_cell.length_b   1.000
_cell.length_c   1.000
_cell.angle_alpha   90.00
_cell.angle_beta   90.00
_cell.angle_gamma   90.00
#
_symmetry.space_group_name_H-M   'P 1'
#
loop_
_entity.id
_entity.type
_entity.pdbx_description
1 polymer ?
#
loop_
_entity_poly.entity_id
_entity_poly.type
_entity_poly.pdbx_seq_one_letter_code
_entity_poly.pdbx_strand_id
1 'polypeptide(L)'
;MNVLPIGSLVISEQFEGIGKVVTVDSDTNNATVAFFESPAQPYARQMKVPLEQLTLTIPHEETVIYCIEPHSQRWTRARFGGSRPKGDFLVIFREDETTTLPIDEIFVLNKAPDTPINPADFLALQANDAPFFFPYRQAFIETYIQQRAACRAMASISSSAVELEPHQLAVVRRVLQDKNPKYILADEVGLGKTIEA
;
A
#
# COMPACT_ATOMS: atom_id res chain seq x y z
N MET A 1 -27.63 -21.74 4.87
CA MET A 1 -27.11 -20.40 5.21
C MET A 1 -25.67 -20.57 5.63
N ASN A 2 -24.71 -20.14 4.82
CA ASN A 2 -23.31 -20.11 5.25
C ASN A 2 -23.23 -19.06 6.36
N VAL A 3 -23.04 -19.51 7.60
CA VAL A 3 -22.86 -18.61 8.73
C VAL A 3 -21.50 -17.96 8.56
N LEU A 4 -21.46 -16.65 8.35
CA LEU A 4 -20.22 -15.89 8.26
C LEU A 4 -19.55 -15.89 9.64
N PRO A 5 -18.39 -16.55 9.84
CA PRO A 5 -17.78 -16.61 11.16
C PRO A 5 -17.23 -15.24 11.59
N ILE A 6 -17.37 -14.90 12.87
CA ILE A 6 -16.70 -13.73 13.46
C ILE A 6 -15.18 -13.88 13.27
N GLY A 7 -14.51 -12.76 12.96
CA GLY A 7 -13.08 -12.71 12.68
C GLY A 7 -12.71 -12.96 11.22
N SER A 8 -13.66 -13.41 10.39
CA SER A 8 -13.41 -13.63 8.96
C SER A 8 -13.03 -12.36 8.22
N LEU A 9 -12.18 -12.50 7.21
CA LEU A 9 -11.84 -11.43 6.28
C LEU A 9 -12.85 -11.40 5.12
N VAL A 10 -13.29 -10.20 4.75
CA VAL A 10 -14.35 -9.98 3.77
C VAL A 10 -14.03 -8.81 2.83
N ILE A 11 -14.59 -8.88 1.63
CA ILE A 11 -14.70 -7.77 0.68
C ILE A 11 -16.18 -7.45 0.41
N SER A 12 -16.44 -6.22 -0.04
CA SER A 12 -17.77 -5.74 -0.43
C SER A 12 -17.64 -4.61 -1.45
N GLU A 13 -18.72 -4.29 -2.15
CA GLU A 13 -18.79 -3.07 -2.97
C GLU A 13 -18.98 -1.80 -2.11
N GLN A 14 -19.38 -1.94 -0.83
CA GLN A 14 -19.57 -0.80 0.08
C GLN A 14 -18.27 -0.18 0.61
N PHE A 15 -17.13 -0.86 0.47
CA PHE A 15 -15.84 -0.40 0.94
C PHE A 15 -14.69 -0.94 0.09
N GLU A 16 -13.57 -0.22 0.07
CA GLU A 16 -12.37 -0.69 -0.62
C GLU A 16 -11.48 -1.53 0.30
N GLY A 17 -10.81 -2.52 -0.29
CA GLY A 17 -9.87 -3.39 0.40
C GLY A 17 -10.54 -4.47 1.26
N ILE A 18 -9.80 -4.99 2.23
CA ILE A 18 -10.24 -6.10 3.09
C ILE A 18 -10.74 -5.54 4.43
N GLY A 19 -11.92 -5.98 4.85
CA GLY A 19 -12.48 -5.74 6.18
C GLY A 19 -12.49 -7.03 7.02
N LYS A 20 -12.68 -6.88 8.34
CA LYS A 20 -12.80 -8.00 9.28
C LYS A 20 -14.16 -7.98 9.96
N VAL A 21 -14.85 -9.12 9.98
CA VAL A 21 -16.14 -9.28 10.64
C VAL A 21 -15.93 -9.25 12.16
N VAL A 22 -16.59 -8.33 12.86
CA VAL A 22 -16.51 -8.19 14.33
C VAL A 22 -17.75 -8.77 15.00
N THR A 23 -18.93 -8.52 14.43
CA THR A 23 -20.18 -9.08 14.93
C THR A 23 -21.10 -9.46 13.77
N VAL A 24 -21.98 -10.42 14.02
CA VAL A 24 -23.03 -10.83 13.08
C VAL A 24 -24.35 -10.75 13.82
N ASP A 25 -25.31 -10.05 13.23
CA ASP A 25 -26.67 -9.90 13.72
C ASP A 25 -27.59 -10.72 12.80
N SER A 26 -28.02 -11.88 13.29
CA SER A 26 -28.91 -12.79 12.56
C SER A 26 -30.33 -12.27 12.44
N ASP A 27 -30.78 -11.38 13.33
CA ASP A 27 -32.14 -10.84 13.30
C ASP A 27 -32.27 -9.76 12.22
N THR A 28 -31.25 -8.92 12.06
CA THR A 28 -31.22 -7.87 11.04
C THR A 28 -30.52 -8.27 9.74
N ASN A 29 -30.00 -9.50 9.66
CA ASN A 29 -29.23 -10.03 8.52
C ASN A 29 -28.04 -9.14 8.11
N ASN A 30 -27.40 -8.50 9.09
CA ASN A 30 -26.26 -7.61 8.91
C ASN A 30 -25.04 -8.12 9.68
N ALA A 31 -23.85 -7.76 9.21
CA ALA A 31 -22.63 -7.91 9.98
C ALA A 31 -21.97 -6.54 10.20
N THR A 32 -21.31 -6.40 11.34
CA THR A 32 -20.42 -5.26 11.59
C THR A 32 -19.04 -5.63 11.12
N VAL A 33 -18.54 -4.90 10.13
CA VAL A 33 -17.19 -5.03 9.58
C VAL A 33 -16.34 -3.89 10.12
N ALA A 34 -15.13 -4.20 10.57
CA ALA A 34 -14.15 -3.22 11.00
C ALA A 34 -12.87 -3.32 10.16
N PHE A 35 -12.06 -2.28 10.23
CA PHE A 35 -10.85 -2.14 9.43
C PHE A 35 -9.64 -1.96 10.34
N PHE A 36 -8.56 -2.68 10.01
CA PHE A 36 -7.30 -2.54 10.71
C PHE A 36 -6.55 -1.32 10.16
N GLU A 37 -6.54 -0.23 10.91
CA GLU A 37 -5.77 0.97 10.55
C GLU A 37 -4.38 0.99 11.19
N SER A 38 -4.29 0.46 12.40
CA SER A 38 -3.04 0.33 13.14
C SER A 38 -3.18 -0.71 14.25
N PRO A 39 -2.06 -1.18 14.83
CA PRO A 39 -2.06 -1.98 16.06
C PRO A 39 -2.82 -1.34 17.23
N ALA A 40 -2.87 0.00 17.29
CA ALA A 40 -3.60 0.74 18.32
C ALA A 40 -5.11 0.85 18.01
N GLN A 41 -5.47 0.67 16.74
CA GLN A 41 -6.85 0.76 16.23
C GLN A 41 -7.16 -0.45 15.32
N PRO A 42 -7.16 -1.69 15.85
CA PRO A 42 -7.30 -2.90 15.04
C PRO A 42 -8.73 -3.12 14.50
N TYR A 43 -9.72 -2.45 15.09
CA TYR A 43 -11.14 -2.54 14.72
C TYR A 43 -11.73 -1.14 14.49
N ALA A 44 -11.03 -0.31 13.73
CA ALA A 44 -11.44 1.05 13.39
C ALA A 44 -12.58 1.07 12.35
N ARG A 45 -13.20 2.25 12.19
CA ARG A 45 -14.18 2.56 11.14
C ARG A 45 -15.27 1.49 10.95
N GLN A 46 -15.86 1.03 12.06
CA GLN A 46 -16.88 -0.01 12.00
C GLN A 46 -18.06 0.42 11.13
N MET A 47 -18.50 -0.51 10.27
CA MET A 47 -19.59 -0.32 9.31
C MET A 47 -20.52 -1.52 9.36
N LYS A 48 -21.83 -1.26 9.34
CA LYS A 48 -22.83 -2.33 9.19
C LYS A 48 -23.06 -2.59 7.72
N VAL A 49 -22.90 -3.85 7.30
CA VAL A 49 -23.07 -4.28 5.91
C VAL A 49 -24.01 -5.50 5.87
N PRO A 50 -24.98 -5.55 4.96
CA PRO A 50 -25.82 -6.73 4.76
C PRO A 50 -24.99 -7.98 4.48
N LEU A 51 -25.35 -9.11 5.09
CA LEU A 51 -24.61 -10.37 4.93
C LEU A 51 -24.50 -10.83 3.46
N GLU A 52 -25.51 -10.54 2.66
CA GLU A 52 -25.54 -10.87 1.22
C GLU A 52 -24.54 -10.08 0.38
N GLN A 53 -24.04 -8.94 0.89
CA GLN A 53 -23.06 -8.08 0.21
C GLN A 53 -21.63 -8.33 0.68
N LEU A 54 -21.43 -9.31 1.55
CA LEU A 54 -20.12 -9.70 2.06
C LEU A 54 -19.66 -10.99 1.39
N THR A 55 -18.47 -10.93 0.80
CA THR A 55 -17.81 -12.11 0.24
C THR A 55 -16.58 -12.44 1.07
N LEU A 56 -16.48 -13.68 1.53
CA LEU A 56 -15.28 -14.18 2.21
C LEU A 56 -14.07 -14.06 1.30
N THR A 57 -12.96 -13.59 1.86
CA THR A 57 -11.69 -13.44 1.13
C THR A 57 -10.53 -13.88 1.99
N ILE A 58 -9.41 -14.20 1.34
CA ILE A 58 -8.12 -14.39 1.98
C ILE A 58 -7.08 -13.54 1.26
N PRO A 59 -6.04 -13.05 1.95
CA PRO A 59 -4.95 -12.35 1.31
C PRO A 59 -4.21 -13.24 0.31
N HIS A 60 -3.57 -12.63 -0.69
CA HIS A 60 -2.63 -13.36 -1.54
C HIS A 60 -1.37 -13.74 -0.74
N GLU A 61 -0.65 -14.77 -1.19
CA GLU A 61 0.67 -15.07 -0.64
C GLU A 61 1.61 -13.86 -0.73
N GLU A 62 2.52 -13.73 0.23
CA GLU A 62 3.42 -12.59 0.44
C GLU A 62 2.73 -11.27 0.82
N THR A 63 1.39 -11.24 0.96
CA THR A 63 0.68 -10.04 1.45
C THR A 63 1.15 -9.70 2.85
N VAL A 64 1.40 -8.41 3.09
CA VAL A 64 1.74 -7.88 4.40
C VAL A 64 0.53 -7.95 5.32
N ILE A 65 0.70 -8.63 6.44
CA ILE A 65 -0.30 -8.79 7.49
C ILE A 65 0.25 -8.34 8.84
N TYR A 66 -0.65 -8.17 9.80
CA TYR A 66 -0.35 -7.92 11.20
C TYR A 66 -1.06 -8.94 12.06
N CYS A 67 -0.39 -9.40 13.11
CA CYS A 67 -0.95 -10.32 14.10
C CYS A 67 -0.24 -10.10 15.44
N ILE A 68 -0.77 -10.69 16.50
CA ILE A 68 -0.05 -10.80 17.76
C ILE A 68 0.80 -12.07 17.67
N GLU A 69 2.12 -11.91 17.74
CA GLU A 69 3.01 -13.07 17.67
C GLU A 69 2.84 -13.94 18.94
N PRO A 70 2.63 -15.26 18.81
CA PRO A 70 2.34 -16.12 19.96
C PRO A 70 3.43 -16.14 21.04
N HIS A 71 4.70 -15.99 20.68
CA HIS A 71 5.80 -16.05 21.65
C HIS A 71 6.03 -14.72 22.36
N SER A 72 6.21 -13.61 21.63
CA SER A 72 6.44 -12.31 22.25
C SER A 72 5.18 -11.63 22.78
N GLN A 73 3.99 -12.07 22.36
CA GLN A 73 2.70 -11.44 22.66
C GLN A 73 2.66 -9.96 22.23
N ARG A 74 3.37 -9.63 21.15
CA ARG A 74 3.44 -8.27 20.58
C ARG A 74 2.85 -8.25 19.19
N TRP A 75 2.28 -7.10 18.84
CA TRP A 75 1.92 -6.82 17.46
C TRP A 75 3.14 -6.88 16.57
N THR A 76 3.06 -7.70 15.53
CA THR A 76 4.18 -7.95 14.64
C THR A 76 3.68 -7.93 13.20
N ARG A 77 4.47 -7.26 12.34
CA ARG A 77 4.30 -7.31 10.89
C ARG A 77 4.82 -8.66 10.38
N ALA A 78 4.04 -9.32 9.53
CA ALA A 78 4.41 -10.59 8.93
C ALA A 78 3.94 -10.67 7.47
N ARG A 79 4.30 -11.76 6.79
CA ARG A 79 3.81 -12.09 5.45
C ARG A 79 2.87 -13.28 5.52
N PHE A 80 1.79 -13.21 4.75
CA PHE A 80 0.84 -14.30 4.61
C PHE A 80 1.41 -15.39 3.70
N GLY A 81 1.48 -16.62 4.19
CA GLY A 81 2.08 -17.77 3.50
C GLY A 81 1.07 -18.81 2.98
N GLY A 82 -0.20 -18.43 2.89
CA GLY A 82 -1.27 -19.29 2.38
C GLY A 82 -1.82 -20.29 3.39
N SER A 83 -2.79 -21.09 2.94
CA SER A 83 -3.54 -22.03 3.78
C SER A 83 -2.67 -23.20 4.29
N ARG A 84 -3.02 -23.73 5.46
CA ARG A 84 -2.44 -24.93 6.07
C ARG A 84 -3.53 -25.92 6.48
N PRO A 85 -3.19 -27.19 6.76
CA PRO A 85 -4.18 -28.16 7.22
C PRO A 85 -4.91 -27.65 8.47
N LYS A 86 -6.17 -28.10 8.67
CA LYS A 86 -7.07 -27.69 9.76
C LYS A 86 -7.70 -26.29 9.66
N GLY A 87 -7.45 -25.57 8.56
CA GLY A 87 -8.09 -24.27 8.30
C GLY A 87 -7.30 -23.06 8.81
N ASP A 88 -6.09 -23.31 9.33
CA ASP A 88 -5.16 -22.26 9.72
C ASP A 88 -4.36 -21.75 8.51
N PHE A 89 -3.58 -20.69 8.72
CA PHE A 89 -2.79 -20.02 7.70
C PHE A 89 -1.35 -19.83 8.15
N LEU A 90 -0.40 -20.02 7.22
CA LEU A 90 1.00 -19.77 7.49
C LEU A 90 1.23 -18.25 7.63
N VAL A 91 1.97 -17.88 8.67
CA VAL A 91 2.43 -16.53 8.94
C VAL A 91 3.95 -16.54 9.02
N ILE A 92 4.59 -15.74 8.19
CA ILE A 92 6.05 -15.70 8.02
C ILE A 92 6.56 -14.37 8.58
N PHE A 93 7.22 -14.40 9.74
CA PHE A 93 7.87 -13.22 10.32
C PHE A 93 9.23 -12.99 9.67
N ARG A 94 10.02 -14.06 9.49
CA ARG A 94 11.33 -14.10 8.82
C ARG A 94 11.48 -15.45 8.09
N GLU A 95 12.54 -15.62 7.30
CA GLU A 95 12.77 -16.87 6.53
C GLU A 95 12.69 -18.13 7.41
N ASP A 96 13.29 -18.10 8.61
CA ASP A 96 13.30 -19.22 9.55
C ASP A 96 12.28 -19.08 10.70
N GLU A 97 11.53 -17.99 10.73
CA GLU A 97 10.61 -17.65 11.84
C GLU A 97 9.18 -17.61 11.33
N THR A 98 8.46 -18.71 11.52
CA THR A 98 7.10 -18.89 11.04
C THR A 98 6.18 -19.46 12.11
N THR A 99 4.89 -19.20 11.96
CA THR A 99 3.84 -19.80 12.78
C THR A 99 2.60 -20.06 11.93
N THR A 100 1.63 -20.73 12.51
CA THR A 100 0.34 -21.01 11.88
C THR A 100 -0.75 -20.37 12.75
N LEU A 101 -1.55 -19.47 12.18
CA LEU A 101 -2.62 -18.76 12.90
C LEU A 101 -3.99 -18.96 12.21
N PRO A 102 -5.09 -18.97 12.97
CA PRO A 102 -6.43 -18.89 12.39
C PRO A 102 -6.67 -17.50 11.75
N ILE A 103 -7.66 -17.41 10.85
CA ILE A 103 -7.93 -16.19 10.08
C ILE A 103 -8.35 -14.99 10.93
N ASP A 104 -8.99 -15.23 12.07
CA ASP A 104 -9.47 -14.21 13.01
C ASP A 104 -8.32 -13.49 13.74
N GLU A 105 -7.15 -14.11 13.83
CA GLU A 105 -5.92 -13.50 14.37
C GLU A 105 -5.11 -12.73 13.31
N ILE A 106 -5.47 -12.82 12.02
CA ILE A 106 -4.75 -12.17 10.91
C ILE A 106 -5.41 -10.86 10.51
N PHE A 107 -4.67 -9.76 10.54
CA PHE A 107 -5.16 -8.44 10.18
C PHE A 107 -4.47 -7.92 8.92
N VAL A 108 -5.25 -7.30 8.04
CA VAL A 108 -4.74 -6.67 6.82
C VAL A 108 -4.95 -5.17 6.93
N LEU A 109 -3.89 -4.41 6.70
CA LEU A 109 -3.93 -2.95 6.73
C LEU A 109 -4.96 -2.41 5.72
N ASN A 110 -5.93 -1.67 6.24
CA ASN A 110 -6.95 -0.96 5.48
C ASN A 110 -7.07 0.45 6.06
N LYS A 111 -6.41 1.42 5.41
CA LYS A 111 -6.45 2.83 5.81
C LYS A 111 -7.64 3.54 5.14
N ALA A 112 -8.15 4.59 5.77
CA ALA A 112 -9.06 5.50 5.06
C ALA A 112 -8.38 6.15 3.83
N PRO A 113 -9.10 6.41 2.73
CA PRO A 113 -8.54 6.96 1.49
C PRO A 113 -7.72 8.24 1.71
N ASP A 114 -8.26 9.19 2.46
CA ASP A 114 -7.68 10.53 2.64
C ASP A 114 -6.90 10.70 3.95
N THR A 115 -6.80 9.65 4.76
CA THR A 115 -6.07 9.71 6.03
C THR A 115 -4.75 8.96 5.88
N PRO A 116 -3.59 9.62 6.12
CA PRO A 116 -2.33 8.92 6.16
C PRO A 116 -2.30 7.98 7.37
N ILE A 117 -1.59 6.87 7.23
CA ILE A 117 -1.32 5.96 8.35
C ILE A 117 -0.53 6.73 9.41
N ASN A 118 -0.94 6.64 10.68
CA ASN A 118 -0.21 7.24 11.79
C ASN A 118 0.99 6.35 12.19
N PRO A 119 2.24 6.72 11.88
CA PRO A 119 3.40 5.89 12.19
C PRO A 119 3.62 5.74 13.71
N ALA A 120 3.15 6.70 14.50
CA ALA A 120 3.30 6.67 15.96
C ALA A 120 2.57 5.47 16.59
N ASP A 121 1.43 5.06 16.04
CA ASP A 121 0.68 3.91 16.54
C ASP A 121 1.46 2.59 16.38
N PHE A 122 2.16 2.45 15.25
CA PHE A 122 2.99 1.27 14.97
C PHE A 122 4.25 1.28 15.84
N LEU A 123 4.87 2.45 16.01
CA LEU A 123 6.06 2.60 16.83
C LEU A 123 5.76 2.37 18.32
N ALA A 124 4.66 2.91 18.83
CA ALA A 124 4.25 2.75 20.22
C ALA A 124 4.00 1.29 20.60
N LEU A 125 3.52 0.48 19.65
CA LEU A 125 3.26 -0.95 19.84
C LEU A 125 4.35 -1.86 19.25
N GLN A 126 5.48 -1.28 18.82
CA GLN A 126 6.64 -2.00 18.28
C GLN A 126 6.32 -2.91 17.09
N ALA A 127 5.28 -2.59 16.32
CA ALA A 127 4.86 -3.33 15.14
C ALA A 127 5.53 -2.82 13.85
N ASN A 128 6.69 -2.19 13.98
CA ASN A 128 7.42 -1.61 12.87
C ASN A 128 8.16 -2.69 12.06
N ASP A 129 8.54 -2.29 10.85
CA ASP A 129 9.32 -3.14 9.96
C ASP A 129 10.71 -3.45 10.54
N ALA A 130 11.31 -4.55 10.08
CA ALA A 130 12.69 -4.85 10.44
C ALA A 130 13.61 -3.74 9.93
N PRO A 131 14.61 -3.29 10.73
CA PRO A 131 15.50 -2.19 10.34
C PRO A 131 16.37 -2.51 9.12
N PHE A 132 16.43 -3.80 8.72
CA PHE A 132 17.20 -4.26 7.58
C PHE A 132 16.91 -3.49 6.27
N PHE A 133 15.63 -3.20 5.97
CA PHE A 133 15.26 -2.49 4.74
C PHE A 133 15.34 -0.96 4.84
N PHE A 134 15.52 -0.42 6.05
CA PHE A 134 15.56 1.01 6.29
C PHE A 134 16.67 1.74 5.49
N PRO A 135 17.95 1.35 5.55
CA PRO A 135 19.01 2.07 4.85
C PRO A 135 18.82 2.07 3.33
N TYR A 136 18.35 0.95 2.75
CA TYR A 136 18.08 0.86 1.32
C TYR A 136 16.92 1.76 0.90
N ARG A 137 15.83 1.77 1.67
CA ARG A 137 14.67 2.63 1.41
C ARG A 137 15.04 4.11 1.53
N GLN A 138 15.81 4.47 2.55
CA GLN A 138 16.28 5.84 2.76
C GLN A 138 17.16 6.30 1.58
N ALA A 139 18.18 5.52 1.22
CA ALA A 139 19.07 5.86 0.11
C ALA A 139 18.31 6.00 -1.22
N PHE A 140 17.34 5.12 -1.48
CA PHE A 140 16.47 5.22 -2.65
C PHE A 140 15.65 6.52 -2.65
N ILE A 141 14.96 6.82 -1.54
CA ILE A 141 14.12 8.03 -1.43
C ILE A 141 14.96 9.30 -1.60
N GLU A 142 16.11 9.38 -0.94
CA GLU A 142 17.02 10.53 -1.04
C GLU A 142 17.50 10.73 -2.48
N THR A 143 17.98 9.67 -3.13
CA THR A 143 18.44 9.72 -4.52
C THR A 143 17.30 10.10 -5.48
N TYR A 144 16.12 9.52 -5.28
CA TYR A 144 14.93 9.81 -6.09
C TYR A 144 14.51 11.28 -5.96
N ILE A 145 14.50 11.83 -4.74
CA ILE A 145 14.19 13.25 -4.50
C ILE A 145 15.23 14.14 -5.17
N GLN A 146 16.52 13.83 -5.04
CA GLN A 146 17.61 14.60 -5.66
C GLN A 146 17.50 14.60 -7.18
N GLN A 147 17.25 13.44 -7.81
CA GLN A 147 17.06 13.33 -9.25
C GLN A 147 15.86 14.14 -9.74
N ARG A 148 14.71 14.02 -9.05
CA ARG A 148 13.52 14.83 -9.37
C ARG A 148 13.79 16.32 -9.22
N ALA A 149 14.53 16.74 -8.20
CA ALA A 149 14.88 18.14 -8.00
C ALA A 149 15.79 18.66 -9.11
N ALA A 150 16.80 17.87 -9.52
CA ALA A 150 17.72 18.20 -10.61
C ALA A 150 16.98 18.41 -11.94
N CYS A 151 15.97 17.58 -12.23
CA CYS A 151 15.15 17.71 -13.44
C CYS A 151 13.90 18.58 -13.26
N ARG A 152 13.74 19.30 -12.13
CA ARG A 152 12.54 20.09 -11.79
C ARG A 152 11.22 19.33 -12.00
N ALA A 153 11.19 18.07 -11.61
CA ALA A 153 10.07 17.14 -11.76
C ALA A 153 9.65 16.83 -13.22
N MET A 154 10.42 17.24 -14.23
CA MET A 154 10.19 16.88 -15.63
C MET A 154 10.81 15.52 -15.93
N ALA A 155 10.00 14.45 -15.79
CA ALA A 155 10.47 13.07 -15.94
C ALA A 155 11.09 12.77 -17.31
N SER A 156 10.60 13.43 -18.37
CA SER A 156 11.10 13.28 -19.74
C SER A 156 12.57 13.67 -19.90
N ILE A 157 13.07 14.63 -19.12
CA ILE A 157 14.48 15.06 -19.19
C ILE A 157 15.39 13.94 -18.68
N SER A 158 15.02 13.31 -17.56
CA SER A 158 15.81 12.21 -16.97
C SER A 158 15.72 10.90 -17.75
N SER A 159 14.68 10.70 -18.57
CA SER A 159 14.46 9.46 -19.33
C SER A 159 14.81 9.60 -20.81
N SER A 160 15.32 10.75 -21.25
CA SER A 160 15.67 10.96 -22.65
C SER A 160 16.99 10.26 -22.97
N ALA A 161 17.05 9.63 -24.14
CA ALA A 161 18.27 8.98 -24.65
C ALA A 161 19.18 9.95 -25.44
N VAL A 162 18.94 11.26 -25.32
CA VAL A 162 19.68 12.31 -26.03
C VAL A 162 20.44 13.19 -25.05
N GLU A 163 21.61 13.67 -25.47
CA GLU A 163 22.34 14.71 -24.75
C GLU A 163 21.70 16.05 -25.10
N LEU A 164 21.15 16.73 -24.09
CA LEU A 164 20.45 18.00 -24.25
C LEU A 164 21.41 19.17 -24.04
N GLU A 165 21.61 19.96 -25.08
CA GLU A 165 22.37 21.21 -24.97
C GLU A 165 21.58 22.26 -24.15
N PRO A 166 22.26 23.25 -23.53
CA PRO A 166 21.60 24.25 -22.68
C PRO A 166 20.44 25.00 -23.36
N HIS A 167 20.53 25.27 -24.67
CA HIS A 167 19.44 25.93 -25.42
C HIS A 167 18.25 24.99 -25.63
N GLN A 168 18.49 23.73 -25.97
CA GLN A 168 17.44 22.70 -26.14
C GLN A 168 16.71 22.47 -24.83
N LEU A 169 17.45 22.39 -23.71
CA LEU A 169 16.88 22.23 -22.37
C LEU A 169 15.97 23.41 -21.99
N ALA A 170 16.33 24.64 -22.40
CA ALA A 170 15.51 25.82 -22.15
C ALA A 170 14.17 25.78 -22.93
N VAL A 171 14.21 25.33 -24.19
CA VAL A 171 13.03 25.12 -25.03
C VAL A 171 12.14 24.04 -24.44
N VAL A 172 12.68 22.83 -24.22
CA VAL A 172 11.95 21.69 -23.65
C VAL A 172 11.30 22.06 -22.32
N ARG A 173 12.04 22.72 -21.43
CA ARG A 173 11.50 23.18 -20.15
C ARG A 173 10.31 24.13 -20.35
N ARG A 174 10.43 25.10 -21.25
CA ARG A 174 9.38 26.10 -21.48
C ARG A 174 8.10 25.43 -22.00
N VAL A 175 8.24 24.50 -22.94
CA VAL A 175 7.11 23.77 -23.53
C VAL A 175 6.44 22.88 -22.47
N LEU A 176 7.22 22.12 -21.69
CA LEU A 176 6.68 21.19 -20.68
C LEU A 176 6.03 21.89 -19.48
N GLN A 177 6.41 23.13 -19.19
CA GLN A 177 5.82 23.93 -18.11
C GLN A 177 4.56 24.69 -18.54
N ASP A 178 4.28 24.75 -19.84
CA ASP A 178 3.10 25.42 -20.38
C ASP A 178 1.88 24.50 -20.27
N LYS A 179 0.78 25.01 -19.71
CA LYS A 179 -0.48 24.26 -19.60
C LYS A 179 -1.12 24.02 -20.98
N ASN A 180 -0.86 24.90 -21.96
CA ASN A 180 -1.42 24.84 -23.31
C ASN A 180 -0.32 25.06 -24.36
N PRO A 181 0.58 24.08 -24.58
CA PRO A 181 1.76 24.28 -25.40
C PRO A 181 1.41 24.51 -26.88
N LYS A 182 1.77 25.69 -27.40
CA LYS A 182 1.66 26.05 -28.83
C LYS A 182 2.91 26.80 -29.26
N TYR A 183 3.86 26.07 -29.85
CA TYR A 183 5.19 26.59 -30.20
C TYR A 183 5.55 26.23 -31.64
N ILE A 184 6.28 27.13 -32.31
CA ILE A 184 6.94 26.87 -33.59
C ILE A 184 8.44 26.91 -33.31
N LEU A 185 9.12 25.77 -33.52
CA LEU A 185 10.58 25.68 -33.42
C LEU A 185 11.19 26.14 -34.73
N ALA A 186 11.88 27.29 -34.71
CA ALA A 186 12.41 27.96 -35.89
C ALA A 186 13.95 28.14 -35.83
N ASP A 187 14.64 27.30 -35.06
CA ASP A 187 16.10 27.31 -34.97
C ASP A 187 16.76 26.97 -36.30
N GLU A 188 18.06 27.24 -36.43
CA GLU A 188 18.84 26.88 -37.62
C GLU A 188 18.88 25.36 -37.88
N VAL A 189 19.18 24.99 -39.12
CA VAL A 189 19.30 23.57 -39.51
C VAL A 189 20.46 22.95 -38.73
N GLY A 190 20.22 21.79 -38.09
CA GLY A 190 21.23 21.09 -37.30
C GLY A 190 21.27 21.45 -35.81
N LEU A 191 20.55 22.47 -35.34
CA LEU A 191 20.51 22.85 -33.90
C LEU A 191 19.68 21.92 -33.01
N GLY A 192 19.03 20.92 -33.60
CA GLY A 192 18.33 19.87 -32.87
C GLY A 192 16.84 20.12 -32.61
N LYS A 193 16.13 20.80 -33.52
CA LYS A 193 14.65 20.92 -33.47
C LYS A 193 13.92 19.57 -33.29
N THR A 194 14.45 18.49 -33.85
CA THR A 194 13.92 17.13 -33.69
C THR A 194 14.21 16.51 -32.32
N ILE A 195 15.26 16.98 -31.64
CA ILE A 195 15.63 16.57 -30.29
C ILE A 195 14.74 17.29 -29.26
N GLU A 196 14.34 18.53 -29.56
CA GLU A 196 13.48 19.37 -28.71
C GLU A 196 11.99 19.00 -28.75
N ALA A 197 11.52 18.48 -29.89
CA ALA A 197 10.13 18.09 -30.13
C ALA A 197 9.80 16.72 -29.56
#